data_AF-A0A7S2JM78-F1
#
_entry.id   AF-A0A7S2JM78-F1
#
_cell.length_a   1.000
_cell.length_b   1.000
_cell.length_c   1.000
_cell.angle_alpha   90.00
_cell.angle_beta   90.00
_cell.angle_gamma   90.00
#
_symmetry.space_group_name_H-M   'P 1'
#
loop_
_entity.id
_entity.type
_entity.pdbx_description
1 polymer ?
#
loop_
_entity_poly.entity_id
_entity_poly.type
_entity_poly.pdbx_seq_one_letter_code
_entity_poly.pdbx_strand_id
1 'polypeptide(L)'
;MDLEDLRRTVRLALQTGAPFYNADKVLRCLDIYLTSARTLLSLGKLQYEHKVILEDAIRKAEPLNECDAVWTLRSAFDVILADVEKRRQHQRLKRSGRAAMSIAPSPVQLKRSSSVRKTLLESAADNSPKPGQLYYGHTQWVATSHYPGKTMLVGWTMESATHSVRPPRYNVCHVT
;
A
#
# COMPACT_ATOMS: atom_id res chain seq x y z
N MET A 1 -4.04 -22.27 2.57
CA MET A 1 -5.31 -21.67 2.10
C MET A 1 -4.91 -20.88 0.90
N ASP A 2 -5.65 -20.98 -0.20
CA ASP A 2 -5.26 -20.22 -1.39
C ASP A 2 -5.50 -18.72 -1.16
N LEU A 3 -4.70 -17.87 -1.82
CA LEU A 3 -4.80 -16.42 -1.70
C LEU A 3 -6.16 -15.91 -2.22
N GLU A 4 -6.71 -16.53 -3.26
CA GLU A 4 -8.03 -16.14 -3.78
C GLU A 4 -9.17 -16.55 -2.83
N ASP A 5 -9.07 -17.71 -2.17
CA ASP A 5 -10.01 -18.13 -1.13
C ASP A 5 -10.01 -17.15 0.06
N LEU A 6 -8.82 -16.69 0.47
CA LEU A 6 -8.67 -15.72 1.55
C LEU A 6 -9.32 -14.40 1.15
N ARG A 7 -8.98 -13.89 -0.04
CA ARG A 7 -9.56 -12.66 -0.60
C ARG A 7 -11.08 -12.73 -0.67
N ARG A 8 -11.63 -13.85 -1.13
CA ARG A 8 -13.07 -14.07 -1.28
C ARG A 8 -13.77 -14.08 0.07
N THR A 9 -13.22 -14.80 1.05
CA THR A 9 -13.79 -14.90 2.40
C THR A 9 -13.80 -13.52 3.09
N VAL A 10 -12.69 -12.80 3.05
CA VAL A 10 -12.60 -11.46 3.66
C VAL A 10 -13.54 -10.47 2.97
N ARG A 11 -13.62 -10.47 1.64
CA ARG A 11 -14.57 -9.63 0.90
C ARG A 11 -16.01 -9.95 1.24
N LEU A 12 -16.36 -11.24 1.34
CA LEU A 12 -17.70 -11.66 1.70
C LEU A 12 -18.08 -11.17 3.11
N ALA A 13 -17.15 -11.27 4.07
CA ALA A 13 -17.36 -10.73 5.41
C ALA A 13 -17.65 -9.23 5.39
N LEU A 14 -16.83 -8.43 4.69
CA LEU A 14 -17.04 -6.98 4.55
C LEU A 14 -18.36 -6.63 3.84
N GLN A 15 -18.69 -7.31 2.76
CA GLN A 15 -19.93 -7.11 2.01
C GLN A 15 -21.18 -7.47 2.83
N THR A 16 -21.08 -8.49 3.67
CA THR A 16 -22.20 -8.94 4.52
C THR A 16 -22.32 -8.07 5.76
N GLY A 17 -21.22 -7.68 6.40
CA GLY A 17 -21.22 -6.94 7.66
C GLY A 17 -21.47 -5.43 7.50
N ALA A 18 -20.92 -4.78 6.47
CA ALA A 18 -21.02 -3.33 6.32
C ALA A 18 -22.48 -2.80 6.26
N PRO A 19 -23.44 -3.46 5.59
CA PRO A 19 -24.85 -3.05 5.62
C PRO A 19 -25.45 -3.01 7.03
N PHE A 20 -25.06 -3.92 7.93
CA PHE A 20 -25.54 -3.91 9.31
C PHE A 20 -25.00 -2.72 10.10
N TYR A 21 -23.73 -2.36 9.90
CA TYR A 21 -23.15 -1.16 10.53
C TYR A 21 -23.89 0.11 10.08
N ASN A 22 -24.15 0.23 8.77
CA ASN A 22 -24.87 1.38 8.21
C ASN A 22 -26.34 1.46 8.64
N ALA A 23 -26.92 0.36 9.15
CA ALA A 23 -28.27 0.29 9.66
C ALA A 23 -28.32 0.36 11.20
N ASP A 24 -27.27 0.89 11.83
CA ASP A 24 -27.09 1.00 13.29
C ASP A 24 -27.17 -0.35 14.04
N LYS A 25 -27.01 -1.48 13.33
CA LYS A 25 -26.95 -2.84 13.90
C LYS A 25 -25.50 -3.24 14.14
N VAL A 26 -24.77 -2.44 14.93
CA VAL A 26 -23.32 -2.59 15.15
C VAL A 26 -22.96 -3.97 15.70
N LEU A 27 -23.71 -4.48 16.68
CA LEU A 27 -23.48 -5.81 17.26
C LEU A 27 -23.55 -6.94 16.21
N ARG A 28 -24.48 -6.85 15.24
CA ARG A 28 -24.57 -7.85 14.15
C ARG A 28 -23.39 -7.75 13.19
N CYS A 29 -22.92 -6.53 12.90
CA CYS A 29 -21.71 -6.33 12.11
C CYS A 29 -20.49 -6.95 12.81
N LEU A 30 -20.33 -6.68 14.11
CA LEU A 30 -19.23 -7.21 14.92
C LEU A 30 -19.23 -8.74 14.95
N ASP A 31 -20.39 -9.35 15.17
CA ASP A 31 -20.55 -10.81 15.17
C ASP A 31 -20.12 -11.45 13.84
N ILE A 32 -20.52 -10.87 12.71
CA ILE A 32 -20.10 -11.32 11.37
C ILE A 32 -18.59 -11.24 11.22
N TYR A 33 -17.95 -10.13 11.64
CA TYR A 33 -16.50 -9.95 11.52
C TYR A 33 -15.72 -10.90 12.43
N LEU A 34 -16.12 -11.04 13.70
CA LEU A 34 -15.50 -11.96 14.65
C LEU A 34 -15.64 -13.42 14.19
N THR A 35 -16.84 -13.82 13.78
CA THR A 35 -17.09 -15.18 13.28
C THR A 35 -16.26 -15.47 12.04
N SER A 36 -16.16 -14.52 11.11
CA SER A 36 -15.32 -14.67 9.91
C SER A 36 -13.83 -14.78 10.26
N ALA A 37 -13.32 -13.93 11.15
CA ALA A 37 -11.92 -13.95 11.58
C ALA A 37 -11.57 -15.26 12.30
N ARG A 38 -12.42 -15.72 13.24
CA ARG A 38 -12.24 -16.99 13.95
C ARG A 38 -12.29 -18.19 13.00
N THR A 39 -13.21 -18.17 12.03
CA THR A 39 -13.30 -19.22 11.01
C THR A 39 -12.03 -19.27 10.16
N LEU A 40 -11.50 -18.13 9.74
CA LEU A 40 -10.24 -18.07 8.99
C LEU A 40 -9.08 -18.66 9.80
N LEU A 41 -8.99 -18.35 11.11
CA LEU A 41 -7.99 -18.90 12.01
C LEU A 41 -8.15 -20.41 12.22
N SER A 42 -9.38 -20.90 12.38
CA SER A 42 -9.65 -22.33 12.63
C SER A 42 -9.34 -23.23 11.43
N LEU A 43 -9.29 -22.69 10.21
CA LEU A 43 -8.93 -23.47 9.02
C LEU A 43 -7.48 -23.96 9.02
N GLY A 44 -6.60 -23.42 9.89
CA GLY A 44 -5.21 -23.88 10.07
C GLY A 44 -4.30 -23.71 8.84
N LYS A 45 -4.78 -22.98 7.83
CA LYS A 45 -4.21 -22.91 6.49
C LYS A 45 -3.77 -21.49 6.11
N LEU A 46 -3.89 -20.52 7.01
CA LEU A 46 -3.45 -19.15 6.81
C LEU A 46 -1.92 -19.05 6.77
N GLN A 47 -1.41 -18.07 6.03
CA GLN A 47 -0.01 -17.68 6.16
C GLN A 47 0.24 -17.05 7.53
N TYR A 48 1.45 -17.18 8.04
CA TYR A 48 1.81 -16.74 9.39
C TYR A 48 1.49 -15.26 9.61
N GLU A 49 1.78 -14.41 8.62
CA GLU A 49 1.57 -12.98 8.70
C GLU A 49 0.08 -12.63 8.82
N HIS A 50 -0.79 -13.28 8.04
CA HIS A 50 -2.24 -13.06 8.12
C HIS A 50 -2.84 -13.60 9.42
N LYS A 51 -2.30 -14.71 9.92
CA LYS A 51 -2.69 -15.28 11.22
C LYS A 51 -2.41 -14.28 12.35
N VAL A 52 -1.20 -13.74 12.41
CA VAL A 52 -0.80 -12.75 13.43
C VAL A 52 -1.67 -11.50 13.37
N ILE A 53 -1.98 -11.00 12.17
CA ILE A 53 -2.85 -9.83 11.99
C ILE A 53 -4.26 -10.08 12.56
N LEU A 54 -4.86 -11.24 12.28
CA LEU A 54 -6.19 -11.58 12.79
C LEU A 54 -6.22 -11.82 14.29
N GLU A 55 -5.23 -12.54 14.83
CA GLU A 55 -5.13 -12.79 16.27
C GLU A 55 -4.96 -11.48 17.05
N ASP A 56 -4.09 -10.59 16.57
CA ASP A 56 -3.89 -9.27 17.16
C ASP A 56 -5.15 -8.40 17.10
N ALA A 57 -5.87 -8.42 15.97
CA ALA A 57 -7.10 -7.67 15.80
C ALA A 57 -8.22 -8.16 16.74
N ILE A 58 -8.40 -9.47 16.90
CA ILE A 58 -9.39 -10.05 17.82
C ILE A 58 -9.06 -9.65 19.27
N ARG A 59 -7.78 -9.81 19.67
CA ARG A 59 -7.31 -9.46 21.02
C ARG A 59 -7.49 -7.97 21.32
N LYS A 60 -7.24 -7.10 20.33
CA LYS A 60 -7.46 -5.65 20.46
C LYS A 60 -8.93 -5.27 20.49
N ALA A 61 -9.79 -6.00 19.79
CA ALA A 61 -11.22 -5.74 19.74
C ALA A 61 -11.96 -6.12 21.03
N GLU A 62 -11.47 -7.13 21.77
CA GLU A 62 -12.11 -7.65 22.99
C GLU A 62 -12.38 -6.60 24.09
N PRO A 63 -11.44 -5.70 24.46
CA PRO A 63 -11.71 -4.69 25.48
C PRO A 63 -12.41 -3.43 24.95
N LEU A 64 -12.68 -3.33 23.65
CA LEU A 64 -13.23 -2.12 23.02
C LEU A 64 -14.77 -2.14 23.05
N ASN A 65 -15.37 -0.95 22.95
CA ASN A 65 -16.80 -0.87 22.62
C ASN A 65 -17.04 -1.43 21.21
N GLU A 66 -18.30 -1.72 20.90
CA GLU A 66 -18.69 -2.42 19.68
C GLU A 66 -18.24 -1.70 18.41
N CYS A 67 -18.27 -0.36 18.42
CA CYS A 67 -17.91 0.43 17.26
C CYS A 67 -16.40 0.42 17.00
N ASP A 68 -15.61 0.62 18.04
CA ASP A 68 -14.15 0.57 17.94
C ASP A 68 -13.66 -0.86 17.62
N ALA A 69 -14.35 -1.88 18.15
CA ALA A 69 -14.10 -3.28 17.81
C ALA A 69 -14.36 -3.58 16.32
N VAL A 70 -15.48 -3.09 15.75
CA VAL A 70 -15.80 -3.24 14.33
C VAL A 70 -14.73 -2.59 13.46
N TRP A 71 -14.31 -1.36 13.78
CA TRP A 71 -13.28 -0.65 13.02
C TRP A 71 -11.90 -1.30 13.13
N THR A 72 -11.57 -1.86 14.30
CA THR A 72 -10.34 -2.63 14.51
C THR A 72 -10.29 -3.86 13.60
N LEU A 73 -11.37 -4.65 13.57
CA LEU A 73 -11.47 -5.83 12.70
C LEU A 73 -11.49 -5.47 11.22
N ARG A 74 -12.22 -4.42 10.84
CA ARG A 74 -12.25 -3.92 9.45
C ARG A 74 -10.86 -3.52 8.96
N SER A 75 -10.12 -2.79 9.78
CA SER A 75 -8.76 -2.36 9.46
C SER A 75 -7.85 -3.57 9.21
N ALA A 76 -7.97 -4.62 10.03
CA ALA A 76 -7.23 -5.86 9.84
C ALA A 76 -7.60 -6.57 8.52
N PHE A 77 -8.88 -6.62 8.17
CA PHE A 77 -9.34 -7.14 6.87
C PHE A 77 -8.81 -6.34 5.68
N ASP A 78 -8.80 -5.01 5.78
CA ASP A 78 -8.27 -4.13 4.73
C ASP A 78 -6.76 -4.34 4.53
N VAL A 79 -5.99 -4.51 5.62
CA VAL A 79 -4.55 -4.85 5.55
C VAL A 79 -4.33 -6.19 4.84
N ILE A 80 -5.13 -7.22 5.16
CA ILE A 80 -5.03 -8.54 4.51
C ILE A 80 -5.36 -8.42 3.02
N LEU A 81 -6.41 -7.70 2.64
CA LEU A 81 -6.78 -7.49 1.24
C LEU A 81 -5.70 -6.76 0.46
N ALA A 82 -5.07 -5.74 1.06
CA ALA A 82 -3.96 -5.01 0.46
C ALA A 82 -2.74 -5.90 0.23
N ASP A 83 -2.36 -6.74 1.20
CA ASP A 83 -1.25 -7.69 1.04
C ASP A 83 -1.53 -8.74 -0.05
N VAL A 84 -2.75 -9.29 -0.09
CA VAL A 84 -3.14 -10.26 -1.13
C VAL A 84 -3.05 -9.63 -2.52
N GLU A 85 -3.55 -8.42 -2.70
CA GLU A 85 -3.47 -7.73 -4.00
C GLU A 85 -2.02 -7.41 -4.39
N LYS A 86 -1.18 -6.96 -3.44
CA LYS A 86 0.25 -6.75 -3.68
C LYS A 86 0.96 -8.02 -4.15
N ARG A 87 0.71 -9.16 -3.50
CA ARG A 87 1.29 -10.46 -3.90
C ARG A 87 0.83 -10.88 -5.29
N ARG A 88 -0.44 -10.67 -5.61
CA ARG A 88 -1.02 -10.95 -6.93
C ARG A 88 -0.39 -10.11 -8.03
N GLN A 89 -0.18 -8.82 -7.79
CA GLN A 89 0.50 -7.92 -8.73
C GLN A 89 1.96 -8.35 -8.96
N HIS A 90 2.69 -8.70 -7.90
CA HIS A 90 4.06 -9.20 -8.01
C HIS A 90 4.14 -10.49 -8.83
N GLN A 91 3.20 -11.42 -8.63
CA GLN A 91 3.10 -12.65 -9.42
C GLN A 91 2.83 -12.36 -10.91
N ARG A 92 1.98 -11.37 -11.22
CA ARG A 92 1.73 -10.95 -12.61
C ARG A 92 2.99 -10.39 -13.27
N LEU A 93 3.71 -9.50 -12.59
CA LEU A 93 4.96 -8.92 -13.09
C LEU A 93 6.05 -9.98 -13.31
N LYS A 94 6.19 -10.94 -12.40
CA LYS A 94 7.11 -12.07 -12.57
C LYS A 94 6.78 -12.92 -13.80
N ARG A 95 5.50 -13.12 -14.10
CA ARG A 95 5.07 -13.90 -15.28
C ARG A 95 5.29 -13.14 -16.59
N SER A 96 5.06 -11.83 -16.63
CA SER A 96 5.32 -11.02 -17.84
C SER A 96 6.82 -10.87 -18.13
N GLY A 97 7.65 -10.69 -17.10
CA GLY A 97 9.11 -10.59 -17.27
C GLY A 97 9.75 -11.87 -17.81
N ARG A 98 9.26 -13.05 -17.38
CA ARG A 98 9.71 -14.35 -17.93
C ARG A 98 9.27 -14.55 -19.39
N ALA A 99 8.10 -14.05 -19.78
CA ALA A 99 7.64 -14.14 -21.17
C ALA A 99 8.49 -13.27 -22.12
N ALA A 100 8.91 -12.08 -21.67
CA ALA A 100 9.74 -11.18 -22.48
C ALA A 100 11.16 -11.74 -22.75
N MET A 101 11.77 -12.46 -21.80
CA MET A 101 13.10 -13.08 -22.00
C MET A 101 13.08 -14.35 -22.87
N SER A 102 11.91 -14.96 -23.09
CA SER A 102 11.80 -16.16 -23.93
C SER A 102 11.62 -15.85 -25.42
N ILE A 103 11.49 -14.56 -25.79
CA ILE A 103 11.41 -14.09 -27.19
C ILE A 103 12.67 -13.27 -27.49
N ALA A 104 13.85 -13.80 -27.15
CA ALA A 104 15.07 -13.30 -27.76
C ALA A 104 15.18 -13.95 -29.15
N PRO A 105 15.12 -13.20 -30.27
CA PRO A 105 15.43 -13.76 -31.57
C PRO A 105 16.86 -14.29 -31.51
N SER A 106 17.04 -15.54 -31.95
CA SER A 106 18.36 -16.16 -32.15
C SER A 106 19.32 -15.14 -32.75
N PRO A 107 20.56 -14.99 -32.23
CA PRO A 107 21.51 -14.04 -32.78
C PRO A 107 21.77 -14.40 -34.24
N VAL A 108 21.21 -13.58 -35.14
CA VAL A 108 21.57 -13.60 -36.55
C VAL A 108 23.04 -13.19 -36.59
N GLN A 109 23.90 -14.13 -36.97
CA GLN A 109 25.35 -13.96 -37.10
C GLN A 109 25.63 -12.86 -38.13
N LEU A 110 25.76 -11.62 -37.66
CA LEU A 110 26.12 -10.48 -38.50
C LEU A 110 27.62 -10.59 -38.84
N LYS A 111 27.92 -11.07 -40.04
CA LYS A 111 29.28 -11.05 -40.62
C LYS A 111 29.78 -9.60 -40.64
N ARG A 112 30.82 -9.32 -39.85
CA ARG A 112 31.60 -8.08 -39.89
C ARG A 112 32.23 -7.92 -41.28
N SER A 113 31.73 -6.98 -42.07
CA SER A 113 32.49 -6.39 -43.18
C SER A 113 33.07 -5.06 -42.71
N SER A 114 34.37 -5.06 -42.46
CA SER A 114 35.19 -3.87 -42.24
C SER A 114 35.41 -3.15 -43.56
N SER A 115 34.86 -1.94 -43.74
CA SER A 115 35.33 -1.03 -44.78
C SER A 115 35.16 0.44 -44.38
N VAL A 116 36.28 1.00 -43.90
CA VAL A 116 36.90 2.31 -44.24
C VAL A 116 36.00 3.52 -44.57
N ARG A 117 36.17 4.60 -43.78
CA ARG A 117 36.46 6.02 -44.13
C ARG A 117 36.04 6.91 -42.94
N LYS A 118 36.94 7.47 -42.12
CA LYS A 118 37.76 8.70 -42.26
C LYS A 118 36.99 9.97 -42.67
N THR A 119 37.21 11.00 -41.84
CA THR A 119 37.02 12.47 -41.99
C THR A 119 35.59 13.04 -42.00
N LEU A 120 35.23 13.79 -40.94
CA LEU A 120 35.26 15.26 -41.00
C LEU A 120 35.30 15.87 -39.58
N LEU A 121 36.02 16.97 -39.47
CA LEU A 121 36.34 17.77 -38.29
C LEU A 121 35.77 19.18 -38.56
N GLU A 122 34.71 19.60 -37.86
CA GLU A 122 34.17 20.98 -37.81
C GLU A 122 32.90 20.93 -36.96
N SER A 123 32.44 21.92 -36.19
CA SER A 123 32.97 23.12 -35.56
C SER A 123 31.84 23.58 -34.61
N ALA A 124 32.22 24.14 -33.47
CA ALA A 124 31.50 25.10 -32.62
C ALA A 124 29.95 25.16 -32.60
N ALA A 125 29.37 24.99 -31.40
CA ALA A 125 28.36 25.93 -30.90
C ALA A 125 28.22 25.84 -29.37
N ASP A 126 28.66 26.92 -28.76
CA ASP A 126 28.40 27.44 -27.43
C ASP A 126 26.95 27.22 -26.96
N ASN A 127 26.76 26.56 -25.83
CA ASN A 127 25.50 26.52 -25.08
C ASN A 127 25.76 26.94 -23.63
N SER A 128 26.13 28.21 -23.48
CA SER A 128 26.07 28.90 -22.20
C SER A 128 24.63 28.93 -21.65
N PRO A 129 24.38 28.52 -20.40
CA PRO A 129 23.06 28.56 -19.79
C PRO A 129 22.65 30.01 -19.44
N LYS A 130 21.46 30.41 -19.90
CA LYS A 130 20.84 31.70 -19.58
C LYS A 130 20.52 31.80 -18.07
N PRO A 131 20.88 32.89 -17.38
CA PRO A 131 20.40 33.15 -16.03
C PRO A 131 18.90 33.48 -16.07
N GLY A 132 18.08 32.75 -15.32
CA GLY A 132 16.65 33.07 -15.19
C GLY A 132 15.68 31.92 -14.98
N GLN A 133 16.13 30.67 -14.90
CA GLN A 133 15.26 29.58 -14.42
C GLN A 133 15.44 29.38 -12.92
N LEU A 134 14.40 29.76 -12.18
CA LEU A 134 14.17 29.42 -10.79
C LEU A 134 14.26 27.91 -10.62
N TYR A 135 15.41 27.44 -10.15
CA TYR A 135 15.50 26.16 -9.45
C TYR A 135 14.59 26.28 -8.22
N TYR A 136 13.52 25.49 -8.18
CA TYR A 136 12.93 25.10 -6.90
C TYR A 136 13.96 24.20 -6.21
N GLY A 137 14.93 24.85 -5.57
CA GLY A 137 15.81 24.23 -4.61
C GLY A 137 14.94 23.71 -3.48
N HIS A 138 15.01 22.39 -3.25
CA HIS A 138 14.65 21.81 -1.98
C HIS A 138 15.56 22.44 -0.93
N THR A 139 15.12 23.55 -0.34
CA THR A 139 15.77 24.14 0.82
C THR A 139 15.36 23.29 2.01
N GLN A 140 16.24 22.36 2.40
CA GLN A 140 16.24 21.84 3.75
C GLN A 140 16.60 22.99 4.68
N TRP A 141 15.60 23.51 5.38
CA TRP A 141 15.81 24.35 6.54
C TRP A 141 16.08 23.44 7.73
N VAL A 142 17.36 23.32 8.11
CA VAL A 142 17.72 22.74 9.40
C VAL A 142 17.64 23.86 10.43
N ALA A 143 16.52 23.92 11.14
CA ALA A 143 16.42 24.75 12.34
C ALA A 143 17.09 24.01 13.50
N THR A 144 18.34 24.33 13.79
CA THR A 144 18.96 23.95 15.08
C THR A 144 18.44 24.90 16.16
N SER A 145 17.36 24.52 16.84
CA SER A 145 17.01 25.12 18.12
C SER A 145 17.91 24.52 19.20
N HIS A 146 18.83 25.32 19.73
CA HIS A 146 19.66 24.94 20.87
C HIS A 146 18.82 25.09 22.15
N TYR A 147 18.29 23.98 22.67
CA TYR A 147 17.77 23.90 24.04
C TYR A 147 18.42 22.70 24.74
N PRO A 148 18.89 22.85 25.98
CA PRO A 148 19.59 21.81 26.70
C PRO A 148 18.63 20.69 27.10
N GLY A 149 18.92 19.47 26.66
CA GLY A 149 18.41 18.25 27.29
C GLY A 149 17.05 17.75 26.81
N LYS A 150 16.97 17.28 25.56
CA LYS A 150 16.27 16.05 25.10
C LYS A 150 15.93 16.16 23.61
N THR A 151 16.62 15.37 22.79
CA THR A 151 16.29 15.20 21.36
C THR A 151 15.18 14.17 21.23
N MET A 152 13.98 14.59 20.82
CA MET A 152 12.93 13.70 20.31
C MET A 152 12.86 13.85 18.79
N LEU A 153 13.10 12.76 18.06
CA LEU A 153 12.85 12.66 16.62
C LEU A 153 11.38 12.36 16.42
N VAL A 154 10.58 13.38 16.08
CA VAL A 154 9.21 13.18 15.61
C VAL A 154 9.13 13.74 14.19
N GLY A 155 9.29 12.88 13.20
CA GLY A 155 9.07 13.23 11.80
C GLY A 155 7.58 13.17 11.49
N TRP A 156 6.97 14.32 11.16
CA TRP A 156 5.67 14.40 10.50
C TRP A 156 5.87 15.04 9.14
N THR A 157 5.47 14.34 8.07
CA THR A 157 5.34 14.92 6.73
C THR A 157 3.99 15.61 6.62
N MET A 158 4.01 16.93 6.40
CA MET A 158 2.83 17.75 6.18
C MET A 158 2.70 18.00 4.67
N GLU A 159 1.86 17.21 3.99
CA GLU A 159 1.44 17.51 2.62
C GLU A 159 0.16 18.35 2.65
N SER A 160 0.36 19.64 2.36
CA SER A 160 -0.69 20.61 2.12
C SER A 160 -1.27 20.40 0.72
N ALA A 161 -2.36 19.65 0.61
CA ALA A 161 -3.22 19.68 -0.57
C ALA A 161 -4.57 20.29 -0.18
N THR A 162 -4.82 21.48 -0.72
CA THR A 162 -6.10 22.19 -0.72
C THR A 162 -7.13 21.40 -1.53
N HIS A 163 -7.68 20.36 -0.93
CA HIS A 163 -8.98 19.82 -1.29
C HIS A 163 -9.77 19.69 0.01
N SER A 164 -10.97 20.28 0.03
CA SER A 164 -11.96 20.12 1.08
C SER A 164 -12.45 18.67 1.10
N VAL A 165 -11.58 17.76 1.54
CA VAL A 165 -11.95 16.43 1.98
C VAL A 165 -12.39 16.64 3.40
N ARG A 166 -13.71 16.71 3.61
CA ARG A 166 -14.25 16.57 4.97
C ARG A 166 -13.57 15.35 5.58
N PRO A 167 -12.96 15.43 6.77
CA PRO A 167 -12.52 14.22 7.46
C PRO A 167 -13.72 13.27 7.47
N PRO A 168 -13.52 11.95 7.25
CA PRO A 168 -14.62 11.00 7.38
C PRO A 168 -15.27 11.31 8.71
N ARG A 169 -16.54 11.71 8.67
CA ARG A 169 -17.32 11.92 9.88
C ARG A 169 -17.26 10.56 10.57
N TYR A 170 -16.48 10.48 11.64
CA TYR A 170 -16.62 9.41 12.60
C TYR A 170 -18.08 9.54 13.02
N ASN A 171 -18.93 8.66 12.49
CA ASN A 171 -20.25 8.47 13.04
C ASN A 171 -19.95 8.02 14.46
N VAL A 172 -19.96 8.98 15.38
CA VAL A 172 -20.01 8.71 16.80
C VAL A 172 -21.25 7.84 16.92
N CYS A 173 -21.02 6.55 17.14
CA CYS A 173 -22.11 5.63 17.37
C CYS A 173 -22.83 6.19 18.59
N HIS A 174 -24.02 6.74 18.36
CA HIS A 174 -24.86 7.19 19.46
C HIS A 174 -25.32 5.92 20.17
N VAL A 175 -24.63 5.58 21.26
CA VAL A 175 -25.13 4.64 22.25
C VAL A 175 -26.40 5.29 22.80
N THR A 176 -27.56 4.76 22.39
CA THR A 176 -28.88 5.20 22.85
C THR A 176 -29.30 4.39 24.05
#